data_AF-A0A6N2VA13-F1
#
_entry.id   AF-A0A6N2VA13-F1
#
_cell.length_a   1.000
_cell.length_b   1.000
_cell.length_c   1.000
_cell.angle_alpha   90.00
_cell.angle_beta   90.00
_cell.angle_gamma   90.00
#
_symmetry.space_group_name_H-M   'P 1'
#
loop_
_entity.id
_entity.type
_entity.pdbx_description
1 polymer ?
#
loop_
_entity_poly.entity_id
_entity_poly.type
_entity_poly.pdbx_seq_one_letter_code
_entity_poly.pdbx_strand_id
1 'polypeptide(L)'
;MKKTIFEEMGGTYIRHGDYLIPCLGLPEEEQRFIGVWGQRHKRYLKEHKRTVYTTLLTNGRLNSYLADIEEQAQERFERIVEQMKQAQGITEQLKAENQMEWVGRINNVQGGLWIKR
;
A
#
# COMPACT_ATOMS: atom_id res chain seq x y z
N MET A 1 21.58 -41.61 -9.37
CA MET A 1 22.02 -40.38 -10.08
C MET A 1 22.36 -39.33 -9.04
N LYS A 2 23.40 -38.53 -9.24
CA LYS A 2 23.67 -37.39 -8.33
C LYS A 2 22.59 -36.32 -8.53
N LYS A 3 22.13 -35.72 -7.44
CA LYS A 3 21.27 -34.54 -7.50
C LYS A 3 22.04 -33.39 -8.15
N THR A 4 21.33 -32.55 -8.89
CA THR A 4 21.88 -31.30 -9.42
C THR A 4 21.98 -30.26 -8.30
N ILE A 5 22.84 -29.25 -8.46
CA ILE A 5 22.98 -28.12 -7.51
C ILE A 5 21.62 -27.45 -7.28
N PHE A 6 20.78 -27.34 -8.32
CA PHE A 6 19.45 -26.75 -8.21
C PHE A 6 18.50 -27.56 -7.31
N GLU A 7 18.52 -28.90 -7.43
CA GLU A 7 17.75 -29.79 -6.54
C GLU A 7 18.27 -29.79 -5.10
N GLU A 8 19.59 -29.62 -4.91
CA GLU A 8 20.19 -29.47 -3.57
C GLU A 8 19.74 -28.16 -2.90
N MET A 9 19.50 -27.10 -3.67
CA MET A 9 18.94 -25.83 -3.21
C MET A 9 17.41 -25.83 -3.03
N GLY A 10 16.75 -27.00 -3.19
CA GLY A 10 15.30 -27.14 -3.04
C GLY A 10 14.49 -26.79 -4.29
N GLY A 11 15.14 -26.56 -5.43
CA GLY A 11 14.49 -26.38 -6.73
C GLY A 11 13.88 -27.69 -7.26
N THR A 12 12.80 -27.58 -8.02
CA THR A 12 12.13 -28.74 -8.64
C THR A 12 12.14 -28.59 -10.17
N TYR A 13 12.06 -29.70 -10.89
CA TYR A 13 11.98 -29.71 -12.36
C TYR A 13 10.61 -30.21 -12.82
N ILE A 14 10.07 -29.60 -13.87
CA ILE A 14 8.90 -30.11 -14.61
C ILE A 14 9.41 -30.71 -15.93
N ARG A 15 8.92 -31.90 -16.26
CA ARG A 15 9.23 -32.56 -17.53
C ARG A 15 8.33 -32.03 -18.64
N HIS A 16 8.94 -31.53 -19.71
CA HIS A 16 8.25 -31.08 -20.91
C HIS A 16 8.84 -31.82 -22.12
N GLY A 17 8.19 -32.94 -22.51
CA GLY A 17 8.71 -33.87 -23.51
C GLY A 17 9.99 -34.55 -23.04
N ASP A 18 11.08 -34.33 -23.78
CA ASP A 18 12.41 -34.88 -23.50
C ASP A 18 13.27 -33.98 -22.59
N TYR A 19 12.77 -32.80 -22.22
CA TYR A 19 13.51 -31.83 -21.42
C TYR A 19 12.97 -31.72 -19.98
N LEU A 20 13.87 -31.46 -19.04
CA LEU A 20 13.55 -31.06 -17.67
C LEU A 20 13.75 -29.54 -17.54
N ILE A 21 12.66 -28.83 -17.22
CA ILE A 21 12.65 -27.36 -17.09
C ILE A 21 12.64 -27.01 -15.60
N PRO A 22 13.58 -26.18 -15.11
CA PRO A 22 13.58 -25.74 -13.72
C PRO A 22 12.31 -24.94 -13.39
N CYS A 23 11.65 -25.28 -12.28
CA CYS A 23 10.55 -24.51 -11.71
C CYS A 23 11.11 -23.24 -11.07
N LEU A 24 11.10 -22.14 -11.83
CA LEU A 24 11.46 -20.83 -11.32
C LEU A 24 10.17 -20.11 -10.87
N GLY A 25 9.88 -20.20 -9.58
CA GLY A 25 8.79 -19.46 -8.93
C GLY A 25 9.33 -18.23 -8.21
N LEU A 26 8.61 -17.12 -8.27
CA LEU A 26 8.80 -16.04 -7.31
C LEU A 26 8.20 -16.47 -5.96
N PRO A 27 8.83 -16.10 -4.83
CA PRO A 27 8.19 -16.28 -3.54
C PRO A 27 6.85 -15.54 -3.53
N GLU A 28 5.88 -16.10 -2.80
CA GLU A 28 4.57 -15.48 -2.65
C GLU A 28 4.72 -14.11 -1.97
N GLU A 29 4.34 -13.05 -2.68
CA GLU A 29 4.33 -11.70 -2.09
C GLU A 29 3.11 -11.56 -1.18
N GLU A 30 3.32 -10.93 -0.03
CA GLU A 30 2.24 -10.59 0.89
C GLU A 30 1.26 -9.63 0.21
N GLN A 31 0.04 -10.12 -0.06
CA GLN A 31 -1.01 -9.33 -0.70
C GLN A 31 -1.68 -8.39 0.32
N ARG A 32 -1.01 -7.30 0.66
CA ARG A 32 -1.58 -6.21 1.44
C ARG A 32 -2.42 -5.29 0.55
N PHE A 33 -3.49 -4.71 1.09
CA PHE A 33 -4.33 -3.76 0.36
C PHE A 33 -3.55 -2.50 0.00
N ILE A 34 -3.63 -2.07 -1.27
CA ILE A 34 -2.99 -0.86 -1.77
C ILE A 34 -4.09 0.08 -2.25
N GLY A 35 -4.32 1.13 -1.47
CA GLY A 35 -5.27 2.18 -1.80
C GLY A 35 -4.73 3.19 -2.82
N VAL A 36 -5.41 4.33 -2.92
CA VAL A 36 -5.13 5.33 -3.96
C VAL A 36 -3.78 6.01 -3.76
N TRP A 37 -3.31 6.18 -2.52
CA TRP A 37 -2.01 6.79 -2.26
C TRP A 37 -0.88 5.87 -2.70
N GLY A 38 -0.99 4.57 -2.40
CA GLY A 38 -0.07 3.57 -2.91
C GLY A 38 -0.05 3.52 -4.45
N GLN A 39 -1.21 3.56 -5.11
CA GLN A 39 -1.26 3.57 -6.59
C GLN A 39 -0.68 4.84 -7.20
N ARG A 40 -0.93 6.02 -6.62
CA ARG A 40 -0.33 7.29 -7.06
C ARG A 40 1.18 7.26 -6.89
N HIS A 41 1.68 6.73 -5.76
CA HIS A 41 3.12 6.61 -5.54
C HIS A 41 3.76 5.61 -6.49
N LYS A 42 3.09 4.49 -6.80
CA LYS A 42 3.51 3.55 -7.85
C LYS A 42 3.66 4.24 -9.20
N ARG A 43 2.70 5.09 -9.58
CA ARG A 43 2.78 5.89 -10.82
C ARG A 43 3.97 6.84 -10.79
N TYR A 44 4.15 7.57 -9.68
CA TYR A 44 5.32 8.43 -9.48
C TYR A 44 6.64 7.68 -9.63
N LEU A 45 6.76 6.47 -9.04
CA LEU A 45 7.95 5.65 -9.16
C LEU A 45 8.24 5.26 -10.62
N LYS A 46 7.20 4.89 -11.38
CA LYS A 46 7.35 4.54 -12.81
C LYS A 46 7.78 5.72 -13.67
N GLU A 47 7.18 6.89 -13.43
CA GLU A 47 7.39 8.08 -14.25
C GLU A 47 8.70 8.82 -13.90
N HIS A 48 9.08 8.82 -12.62
CA HIS A 48 10.16 9.68 -12.12
C HIS A 48 11.30 8.94 -11.39
N LYS A 49 11.10 7.70 -10.94
CA LYS A 49 12.09 6.93 -10.15
C LYS A 49 12.23 5.50 -10.66
N ARG A 50 12.40 5.35 -11.99
CA ARG A 50 12.38 4.06 -12.68
C ARG A 50 13.37 3.03 -12.13
N THR A 51 14.58 3.45 -11.75
CA THR A 51 15.57 2.56 -11.12
C THR A 51 15.04 1.95 -9.81
N VAL A 52 14.47 2.78 -8.93
CA VAL A 52 13.90 2.34 -7.66
C VAL A 52 12.72 1.39 -7.90
N TYR A 53 11.85 1.74 -8.86
CA TYR A 53 10.74 0.88 -9.25
C TYR A 53 11.21 -0.51 -9.69
N THR A 54 12.19 -0.58 -10.59
CA THR A 54 12.74 -1.84 -11.09
C THR A 54 13.41 -2.63 -9.98
N THR A 55 14.20 -2.00 -9.11
CA THR A 55 14.82 -2.69 -7.97
C THR A 55 13.79 -3.29 -7.02
N LEU A 56 12.72 -2.54 -6.68
CA LEU A 56 11.65 -3.06 -5.82
C LEU A 56 10.89 -4.22 -6.47
N LEU A 57 10.65 -4.14 -7.78
CA LEU A 57 9.98 -5.19 -8.55
C LEU A 57 10.81 -6.46 -8.63
N THR A 58 12.11 -6.35 -8.97
CA THR A 58 13.01 -7.51 -9.09
C THR A 58 13.26 -8.20 -7.75
N ASN A 59 13.25 -7.42 -6.65
CA ASN A 59 13.44 -7.96 -5.31
C ASN A 59 12.15 -8.50 -4.67
N GLY A 60 11.00 -8.41 -5.34
CA GLY A 60 9.72 -8.88 -4.80
C GLY A 60 9.22 -8.09 -3.58
N ARG A 61 9.57 -6.79 -3.48
CA ARG A 61 9.23 -5.92 -2.32
C ARG A 61 8.33 -4.76 -2.70
N LEU A 62 7.82 -4.73 -3.93
CA LEU A 62 7.05 -3.60 -4.42
C LEU A 62 5.71 -3.49 -3.67
N ASN A 63 5.01 -4.60 -3.47
CA ASN A 63 3.68 -4.58 -2.83
C ASN A 63 3.76 -4.16 -1.36
N SER A 64 4.69 -4.73 -0.58
CA SER A 64 4.89 -4.33 0.83
C SER A 64 5.28 -2.86 0.96
N TYR A 65 6.21 -2.38 0.12
CA TYR A 65 6.60 -0.96 0.10
C TYR A 65 5.41 -0.03 -0.18
N LEU A 66 4.55 -0.37 -1.15
CA LEU A 66 3.38 0.45 -1.48
C LEU A 66 2.31 0.41 -0.38
N ALA A 67 2.16 -0.73 0.31
CA ALA A 67 1.27 -0.85 1.45
C ALA A 67 1.73 0.02 2.64
N ASP A 68 3.04 0.05 2.92
CA ASP A 68 3.60 0.91 3.97
C ASP A 68 3.37 2.41 3.67
N ILE A 69 3.40 2.79 2.39
CA ILE A 69 3.10 4.17 1.96
C ILE A 69 1.62 4.49 2.15
N GLU A 70 0.72 3.55 1.85
CA GLU A 70 -0.71 3.72 2.09
C GLU A 70 -1.01 3.90 3.59
N GLU A 71 -0.41 3.06 4.43
CA GLU A 71 -0.54 3.14 5.89
C GLU A 71 -0.04 4.47 6.44
N GLN A 72 1.17 4.89 6.04
CA GLN A 72 1.71 6.20 6.42
C GLN A 72 0.83 7.37 5.95
N ALA A 73 0.24 7.28 4.76
CA ALA A 73 -0.66 8.31 4.26
C ALA A 73 -1.95 8.37 5.12
N GLN A 74 -2.49 7.21 5.49
CA GLN A 74 -3.67 7.09 6.34
C GLN A 74 -3.41 7.64 7.75
N GLU A 75 -2.31 7.27 8.39
CA GLU A 75 -1.93 7.79 9.73
C GLU A 75 -1.79 9.32 9.72
N ARG A 76 -1.11 9.87 8.70
CA ARG A 76 -0.94 11.32 8.56
C ARG A 76 -2.27 12.01 8.34
N PHE A 77 -3.15 11.41 7.55
CA PHE A 77 -4.50 11.91 7.32
C PHE A 77 -5.29 11.99 8.63
N GLU A 78 -5.31 10.91 9.40
CA GLU A 78 -6.02 10.85 10.68
C GLU A 78 -5.51 11.90 11.65
N ARG A 79 -4.18 12.08 11.73
CA ARG A 79 -3.58 13.13 12.56
C ARG A 79 -4.02 14.54 12.13
N ILE A 80 -4.07 14.82 10.82
CA ILE A 80 -4.51 16.12 10.30
C ILE A 80 -5.99 16.34 10.62
N VAL A 81 -6.82 15.32 10.43
CA VAL A 81 -8.25 15.40 10.76
C VAL A 81 -8.45 15.73 12.24
N GLU A 82 -7.69 15.09 13.13
CA GLU A 82 -7.79 15.36 14.57
C GLU A 82 -7.34 16.77 14.93
N GLN A 83 -6.21 17.23 14.36
CA GLN A 83 -5.76 18.61 14.53
C GLN A 83 -6.80 19.63 14.03
N MET A 84 -7.46 19.35 12.90
CA MET A 84 -8.51 20.22 12.36
C MET A 84 -9.75 20.25 13.24
N LYS A 85 -10.17 19.11 13.81
CA LYS A 85 -11.28 19.05 14.77
C LYS A 85 -11.00 19.91 15.99
N GLN A 86 -9.80 19.81 16.55
CA GLN A 86 -9.37 20.61 17.69
C GLN A 86 -9.37 22.10 17.35
N ALA A 87 -8.78 22.48 16.21
CA ALA A 87 -8.71 23.87 15.77
C ALA A 87 -10.10 24.49 15.50
N GLN A 88 -11.06 23.69 15.02
CA GLN A 88 -12.43 24.13 14.75
C GLN A 88 -13.40 23.95 15.94
N GLY A 89 -12.89 23.53 17.11
CA GLY A 89 -13.72 23.32 18.31
C GLY A 89 -14.81 22.27 18.13
N ILE A 90 -14.58 21.24 17.31
CA ILE A 90 -15.53 20.16 17.08
C ILE A 90 -15.48 19.22 18.30
N THR A 91 -16.26 19.53 19.33
CA THR A 91 -16.31 18.79 20.59
C THR A 91 -17.62 17.99 20.73
N GLU A 92 -17.65 17.03 21.64
CA GLU A 92 -18.90 16.32 22.00
C GLU A 92 -19.93 17.27 22.67
N GLN A 93 -19.49 18.39 23.25
CA GLN A 93 -20.39 19.45 23.73
C GLN A 93 -21.13 20.12 22.57
N LEU A 94 -20.40 20.51 21.51
CA LEU A 94 -21.01 21.06 20.30
C LEU A 94 -22.01 20.07 19.67
N LYS A 95 -21.73 18.77 19.75
CA LYS A 95 -22.64 17.72 19.26
C LYS A 95 -23.93 17.63 20.08
N ALA A 96 -23.85 17.82 21.40
CA ALA A 96 -25.00 17.81 22.30
C ALA A 96 -25.85 19.10 22.17
N GLU A 97 -25.20 20.24 21.92
CA GLU A 97 -25.86 21.54 21.76
C GLU A 97 -26.44 21.75 20.36
N ASN A 98 -25.70 21.35 19.31
CA ASN A 98 -26.09 21.54 17.92
C ASN A 98 -25.52 20.43 17.00
N GLN A 99 -26.24 19.30 16.97
CA GLN A 99 -25.87 18.13 16.18
C GLN A 99 -25.72 18.42 14.68
N MET A 100 -26.56 19.28 14.10
CA MET A 100 -26.51 19.59 12.66
C MET A 100 -25.26 20.39 12.30
N GLU A 101 -24.87 21.34 13.14
CA GLU A 101 -23.64 22.10 12.97
C GLU A 101 -22.40 21.21 13.15
N TRP A 102 -22.43 20.30 14.12
CA TRP A 102 -21.37 19.31 14.32
C TRP A 102 -21.16 18.43 13.08
N VAL A 103 -22.25 17.89 12.50
CA VAL A 103 -22.19 17.10 11.26
C VAL A 103 -21.67 17.94 10.10
N GLY A 104 -22.11 19.20 9.97
CA GLY A 104 -21.63 20.12 8.95
C GLY A 104 -20.13 20.39 9.04
N ARG A 105 -19.60 20.62 10.24
CA ARG A 105 -18.16 20.86 10.46
C ARG A 105 -17.32 19.60 10.20
N ILE A 106 -17.78 18.44 10.67
CA ILE A 106 -17.13 17.15 10.35
C ILE A 106 -17.10 16.91 8.85
N ASN A 107 -18.23 17.13 8.15
CA ASN A 107 -18.31 16.99 6.70
C ASN A 107 -17.43 18.00 5.96
N ASN A 108 -17.22 19.20 6.47
CA ASN A 108 -16.29 20.16 5.87
C ASN A 108 -14.83 19.73 6.01
N VAL A 109 -14.44 19.25 7.21
CA VAL A 109 -13.09 18.73 7.46
C VAL A 109 -12.85 17.49 6.59
N GLN A 110 -13.77 16.54 6.62
CA GLN A 110 -13.66 15.30 5.87
C GLN A 110 -13.81 15.54 4.36
N GLY A 111 -14.87 16.20 3.91
CA GLY A 111 -15.19 16.40 2.49
C GLY A 111 -14.11 17.15 1.72
N GLY A 112 -13.47 18.16 2.32
CA GLY A 112 -12.31 18.84 1.73
C GLY A 112 -11.08 17.95 1.59
N LEU A 113 -10.99 16.88 2.38
CA LEU A 113 -9.90 15.92 2.41
C LEU A 113 -10.18 14.66 1.56
N TRP A 114 -11.46 14.24 1.43
CA TRP A 114 -11.88 13.08 0.64
C TRP A 114 -11.76 13.27 -0.88
N ILE A 115 -11.86 14.51 -1.38
CA ILE A 115 -11.66 14.81 -2.82
C ILE A 115 -10.25 14.41 -3.30
N LYS A 116 -9.30 14.22 -2.38
CA LYS A 116 -7.93 13.80 -2.69
C LYS A 116 -7.69 12.30 -2.59
N ARG A 117 -8.68 11.50 -2.17
CA ARG A 117 -8.58 10.04 -2.15
C ARG A 117 -8.73 9.44 -3.55
#